data_AF-A0A969HMY4-F1
#
_entry.id   AF-A0A969HMY4-F1
#
_cell.length_a   1.000
_cell.length_b   1.000
_cell.length_c   1.000
_cell.angle_alpha   90.00
_cell.angle_beta   90.00
_cell.angle_gamma   90.00
#
_symmetry.space_group_name_H-M   'P 1'
#
loop_
_entity.id
_entity.type
_entity.pdbx_description
1 polymer ?
#
loop_
_entity_poly.entity_id
_entity_poly.type
_entity_poly.pdbx_seq_one_letter_code
_entity_poly.pdbx_strand_id
1 'polypeptide(L)'
;MKIPNVSFHYLLTIALLWGLTQPLGAQTIYVTGTNDDQEGMEIEKQIQFYLDYYQIYQSLIVIVDLKPGVRMPSFEQYKYRAFLVPTVIDKQDAFQIFIDRDLSSRQRSIVLAHEMVHLRQYVSGDLAQPDPNTFCWKGKPYPQVQSIAYHYREWEQEAFQEQYILYKRYRQSYSQPEQPLGCLSDKP
;
A
#
# COMPACT_ATOMS: atom_id res chain seq x y z
N MET A 1 -60.55 -5.61 38.35
CA MET A 1 -59.58 -6.56 37.75
C MET A 1 -58.27 -5.82 37.54
N LYS A 2 -57.11 -6.37 37.93
CA LYS A 2 -55.80 -5.68 37.83
C LYS A 2 -55.03 -6.14 36.60
N ILE A 3 -54.30 -5.24 35.94
CA ILE A 3 -53.34 -5.53 34.87
C ILE A 3 -51.92 -5.32 35.40
N PRO A 4 -50.99 -6.29 35.28
CA PRO A 4 -49.58 -6.11 35.57
C PRO A 4 -48.71 -5.98 34.30
N ASN A 5 -48.21 -4.76 34.06
CA ASN A 5 -46.76 -4.43 34.01
C ASN A 5 -45.77 -5.58 34.34
N VAL A 6 -44.59 -5.75 33.75
CA VAL A 6 -43.85 -5.24 32.55
C VAL A 6 -42.66 -6.24 32.31
N SER A 7 -41.75 -6.22 31.32
CA SER A 7 -41.47 -5.51 30.05
C SER A 7 -40.45 -6.36 29.26
N PHE A 8 -40.26 -6.16 27.94
CA PHE A 8 -38.92 -6.03 27.32
C PHE A 8 -39.01 -5.52 25.87
N HIS A 9 -38.88 -4.19 25.68
CA HIS A 9 -38.38 -3.62 24.42
C HIS A 9 -36.84 -3.58 24.49
N TYR A 10 -36.05 -3.61 23.42
CA TYR A 10 -36.36 -3.35 22.00
C TYR A 10 -35.83 -4.46 21.08
N LEU A 11 -36.66 -4.88 20.12
CA LEU A 11 -36.20 -5.22 18.78
C LEU A 11 -36.29 -3.92 17.94
N LEU A 12 -35.15 -3.37 17.50
CA LEU A 12 -35.17 -2.24 16.56
C LEU A 12 -34.84 -2.73 15.15
N THR A 13 -35.89 -3.13 14.43
CA THR A 13 -35.79 -3.52 13.02
C THR A 13 -35.68 -2.30 12.11
N ILE A 14 -34.61 -2.26 11.32
CA ILE A 14 -34.56 -1.71 9.94
C ILE A 14 -35.05 -0.26 9.76
N ALA A 15 -34.08 0.66 9.72
CA ALA A 15 -34.06 1.73 8.70
C ALA A 15 -32.78 1.46 7.87
N LEU A 16 -32.84 1.08 6.59
CA LEU A 16 -33.40 1.80 5.45
C LEU A 16 -32.84 3.23 5.32
N LEU A 17 -31.59 3.31 4.88
CA LEU A 17 -31.12 4.34 3.96
C LEU A 17 -29.96 3.78 3.13
N TRP A 18 -30.15 3.70 1.81
CA TRP A 18 -29.03 3.72 0.85
C TRP A 18 -28.47 5.14 0.81
N GLY A 19 -27.92 5.59 1.93
CA GLY A 19 -27.11 6.79 1.97
C GLY A 19 -25.82 6.50 1.23
N LEU A 20 -25.65 7.11 0.06
CA LEU A 20 -24.34 7.26 -0.58
C LEU A 20 -23.50 8.27 0.22
N THR A 21 -23.24 7.96 1.49
CA THR A 21 -22.04 8.45 2.17
C THR A 21 -20.87 7.77 1.49
N GLN A 22 -20.33 8.40 0.44
CA GLN A 22 -18.92 8.17 0.15
C GLN A 22 -18.15 8.41 1.46
N PRO A 23 -17.30 7.49 1.89
CA PRO A 23 -16.54 7.66 3.12
C PRO A 23 -15.75 8.97 3.04
N LEU A 24 -15.72 9.72 4.15
CA LEU A 24 -15.15 11.06 4.22
C LEU A 24 -13.65 11.02 3.92
N GLY A 25 -13.31 11.27 2.65
CA GLY A 25 -11.96 11.17 2.12
C GLY A 25 -11.74 9.91 1.28
N ALA A 26 -12.34 9.86 0.08
CA ALA A 26 -12.06 8.79 -0.87
C ALA A 26 -10.60 8.82 -1.33
N GLN A 27 -9.91 7.68 -1.29
CA GLN A 27 -8.60 7.55 -1.92
C GLN A 27 -8.80 7.54 -3.44
N THR A 28 -7.98 8.29 -4.18
CA THR A 28 -8.02 8.30 -5.64
C THR A 28 -6.77 7.63 -6.16
N ILE A 29 -6.93 6.53 -6.90
CA ILE A 29 -5.81 5.76 -7.47
C ILE A 29 -5.80 5.98 -8.99
N TYR A 30 -4.62 6.20 -9.55
CA TYR A 30 -4.36 6.27 -10.98
C TYR A 30 -3.20 5.36 -11.35
N VAL A 31 -3.32 4.55 -12.41
CA VAL A 31 -2.22 3.78 -12.98
C VAL A 31 -1.95 4.25 -14.42
N THR A 32 -0.69 4.51 -14.75
CA THR A 32 -0.27 5.03 -16.06
C THR A 32 0.87 4.18 -16.64
N GLY A 33 1.08 4.28 -17.97
CA GLY A 33 2.24 3.70 -18.65
C GLY A 33 2.09 2.24 -19.09
N THR A 34 1.01 1.56 -18.72
CA THR A 34 0.59 0.30 -19.37
C THR A 34 -0.46 0.55 -20.44
N ASN A 35 -0.60 -0.43 -21.36
CA ASN A 35 -1.66 -0.51 -22.36
C ASN A 35 -2.55 -1.74 -22.11
N ASP A 36 -2.41 -2.38 -20.94
CA ASP A 36 -3.17 -3.55 -20.50
C ASP A 36 -4.05 -3.13 -19.31
N ASP A 37 -5.36 -3.00 -19.57
CA ASP A 37 -6.34 -2.61 -18.55
C ASP A 37 -6.39 -3.61 -17.38
N GLN A 38 -6.10 -4.89 -17.62
CA GLN A 38 -6.06 -5.91 -16.57
C GLN A 38 -4.80 -5.75 -15.70
N GLU A 39 -3.67 -5.36 -16.29
CA GLU A 39 -2.46 -4.99 -15.55
C GLU A 39 -2.70 -3.75 -14.66
N GLY A 40 -3.43 -2.76 -15.17
CA GLY A 40 -3.89 -1.59 -14.39
C GLY A 40 -4.78 -1.99 -13.21
N MET A 41 -5.90 -2.67 -13.48
CA MET A 41 -6.87 -3.07 -12.44
C MET A 41 -6.26 -3.93 -11.33
N GLU A 42 -5.34 -4.85 -11.64
CA GLU A 42 -4.68 -5.66 -10.60
C GLU A 42 -3.69 -4.85 -9.74
N ILE A 43 -3.09 -3.78 -10.29
CA ILE A 43 -2.28 -2.82 -9.52
C ILE A 43 -3.17 -1.97 -8.60
N GLU A 44 -4.27 -1.41 -9.10
CA GLU A 44 -5.23 -0.63 -8.31
C GLU A 44 -5.79 -1.43 -7.13
N LYS A 45 -6.23 -2.66 -7.41
CA LYS A 45 -6.69 -3.66 -6.45
C LYS A 45 -5.62 -4.04 -5.41
N GLN A 46 -4.34 -4.09 -5.81
CA GLN A 46 -3.24 -4.32 -4.88
C GLN A 46 -3.01 -3.11 -3.96
N ILE A 47 -3.10 -1.88 -4.49
CA ILE A 47 -2.96 -0.63 -3.72
C ILE A 47 -4.12 -0.50 -2.72
N GLN A 48 -5.37 -0.70 -3.14
CA GLN A 48 -6.53 -0.62 -2.25
C GLN A 48 -6.40 -1.60 -1.08
N PHE A 49 -6.04 -2.85 -1.36
CA PHE A 49 -5.81 -3.85 -0.30
C PHE A 49 -4.72 -3.42 0.71
N TYR A 50 -3.71 -2.65 0.29
CA TYR A 50 -2.68 -2.12 1.20
C TYR A 50 -3.12 -0.89 1.97
N LEU A 51 -3.93 0.00 1.37
CA LEU A 51 -4.58 1.10 2.07
C LEU A 51 -5.53 0.56 3.15
N ASP A 52 -6.35 -0.45 2.81
CA ASP A 52 -7.25 -1.14 3.73
C ASP A 52 -6.47 -1.85 4.86
N TYR A 53 -5.39 -2.56 4.53
CA TYR A 53 -4.54 -3.29 5.48
C TYR A 53 -3.88 -2.35 6.52
N TYR A 54 -3.41 -1.18 6.07
CA TYR A 54 -2.84 -0.16 6.94
C TYR A 54 -3.87 0.82 7.54
N GLN A 55 -5.17 0.63 7.26
CA GLN A 55 -6.27 1.48 7.73
C GLN A 55 -6.13 2.96 7.32
N ILE A 56 -5.56 3.20 6.13
CA ILE A 56 -5.31 4.54 5.58
C ILE A 56 -6.59 5.05 4.91
N TYR A 57 -7.51 5.54 5.73
CA TYR A 57 -8.83 6.04 5.31
C TYR A 57 -8.86 7.56 5.04
N GLN A 58 -7.72 8.26 5.10
CA GLN A 58 -7.66 9.68 4.76
C GLN A 58 -7.74 9.91 3.24
N SER A 59 -8.18 11.11 2.84
CA SER A 59 -8.24 11.51 1.44
C SER A 59 -6.85 11.74 0.88
N LEU A 60 -6.34 10.84 0.04
CA LEU A 60 -5.05 10.97 -0.64
C LEU A 60 -5.14 10.51 -2.11
N ILE A 61 -4.15 10.91 -2.91
CA ILE A 61 -4.02 10.48 -4.31
C ILE A 61 -2.81 9.53 -4.42
N VAL A 62 -2.97 8.37 -5.05
CA VAL A 62 -1.87 7.47 -5.43
C VAL A 62 -1.75 7.43 -6.94
N ILE A 63 -0.56 7.71 -7.48
CA ILE A 63 -0.27 7.65 -8.92
C ILE A 63 0.83 6.60 -9.13
N VAL A 64 0.57 5.54 -9.89
CA VAL A 64 1.60 4.57 -10.30
C VAL A 64 1.98 4.80 -11.76
N ASP A 65 3.24 5.16 -11.98
CA ASP A 65 3.81 5.40 -13.30
C ASP A 65 4.70 4.23 -13.74
N LEU A 66 4.21 3.41 -14.67
CA LEU A 66 4.95 2.30 -15.27
C LEU A 66 5.83 2.78 -16.43
N LYS A 67 7.12 2.99 -16.18
CA LYS A 67 8.06 3.61 -17.13
C LYS A 67 9.25 2.68 -17.42
N PRO A 68 9.79 2.63 -18.66
CA PRO A 68 10.95 1.79 -18.96
C PRO A 68 12.21 2.32 -18.29
N GLY A 69 12.99 1.43 -17.69
CA GLY A 69 14.31 1.76 -17.15
C GLY A 69 14.31 2.64 -15.90
N VAL A 70 13.21 2.65 -15.12
CA VAL A 70 13.16 3.32 -13.80
C VAL A 70 14.27 2.78 -12.90
N ARG A 71 15.17 3.68 -12.50
CA ARG A 71 16.31 3.42 -11.59
C ARG A 71 16.52 4.66 -10.72
N MET A 72 16.75 4.46 -9.43
CA MET A 72 17.24 5.53 -8.54
C MET A 72 18.60 6.06 -9.04
N PRO A 73 18.76 7.37 -9.35
CA PRO A 73 19.99 7.88 -9.98
C PRO A 73 21.25 7.90 -9.10
N SER A 74 21.13 7.65 -7.79
CA SER A 74 22.15 7.94 -6.78
C SER A 74 22.79 6.72 -6.11
N PHE A 75 22.51 5.49 -6.57
CA PHE A 75 23.04 4.25 -5.99
C PHE A 75 23.61 3.33 -7.07
N GLU A 76 24.94 3.29 -7.20
CA GLU A 76 25.67 2.60 -8.29
C GLU A 76 25.55 1.05 -8.31
N GLN A 77 24.83 0.44 -7.36
CA GLN A 77 24.64 -1.01 -7.29
C GLN A 77 23.16 -1.41 -7.38
N TYR A 78 22.70 -1.50 -8.64
CA TYR A 78 21.53 -2.23 -9.14
C TYR A 78 20.66 -2.99 -8.10
N LYS A 79 19.43 -2.49 -7.86
CA LYS A 79 18.22 -3.33 -7.68
C LYS A 79 16.90 -2.56 -7.61
N TYR A 80 16.92 -1.32 -7.14
CA TYR A 80 15.71 -0.52 -6.93
C TYR A 80 15.15 -0.01 -8.25
N ARG A 81 14.21 -0.79 -8.78
CA ARG A 81 13.43 -0.58 -10.00
C ARG A 81 12.04 0.00 -9.69
N ALA A 82 11.93 0.68 -8.55
CA ALA A 82 10.82 1.51 -8.14
C ALA A 82 11.34 2.63 -7.21
N PHE A 83 10.53 3.67 -7.01
CA PHE A 83 10.64 4.63 -5.90
C PHE A 83 9.37 5.45 -5.76
N LEU A 84 9.02 5.84 -4.53
CA LEU A 84 7.92 6.75 -4.19
C LEU A 84 8.42 8.20 -3.99
N VAL A 85 7.60 9.17 -4.41
CA VAL A 85 7.77 10.60 -4.14
C VAL A 85 6.50 11.17 -3.49
N PRO A 86 6.55 11.72 -2.27
CA PRO A 86 5.44 12.48 -1.69
C PRO A 86 5.35 13.86 -2.38
N THR A 87 4.13 14.31 -2.66
CA THR A 87 3.83 15.58 -3.34
C THR A 87 2.44 16.09 -2.94
N VAL A 88 2.04 17.25 -3.47
CA VAL A 88 0.72 17.85 -3.22
C VAL A 88 0.09 18.24 -4.55
N ILE A 89 -1.16 17.81 -4.79
CA ILE A 89 -1.95 18.14 -5.97
C ILE A 89 -3.22 18.83 -5.48
N ASP A 90 -3.50 20.05 -5.95
CA ASP A 90 -4.69 20.84 -5.58
C ASP A 90 -4.99 20.94 -4.07
N LYS A 91 -3.93 20.96 -3.25
CA LYS A 91 -3.92 20.96 -1.77
C LYS A 91 -4.30 19.64 -1.10
N GLN A 92 -4.37 18.54 -1.84
CA GLN A 92 -4.50 17.18 -1.33
C GLN A 92 -3.13 16.47 -1.34
N ASP A 93 -2.86 15.66 -0.31
CA ASP A 93 -1.66 14.82 -0.23
C ASP A 93 -1.66 13.79 -1.37
N ALA A 94 -0.54 13.67 -2.07
CA ALA A 94 -0.38 12.80 -3.22
C ALA A 94 0.94 12.03 -3.17
N PHE A 95 0.92 10.80 -3.67
CA PHE A 95 2.07 9.90 -3.68
C PHE A 95 2.29 9.36 -5.09
N GLN A 96 3.38 9.77 -5.73
CA GLN A 96 3.75 9.30 -7.07
C GLN A 96 4.78 8.18 -6.95
N ILE A 97 4.36 6.98 -7.30
CA ILE A 97 5.14 5.75 -7.28
C ILE A 97 5.59 5.46 -8.71
N PHE A 98 6.89 5.53 -8.97
CA PHE A 98 7.46 5.14 -10.25
C PHE A 98 7.88 3.67 -10.18
N ILE A 99 7.55 2.86 -11.18
CA ILE A 99 7.98 1.46 -11.25
C ILE A 99 8.47 1.12 -12.66
N ASP A 100 9.54 0.33 -12.75
CA ASP A 100 10.08 -0.11 -14.02
C ASP A 100 9.13 -1.11 -14.69
N ARG A 101 8.61 -0.75 -15.87
CA ARG A 101 7.64 -1.58 -16.60
C ARG A 101 8.19 -2.94 -17.02
N ASP A 102 9.51 -3.08 -17.19
CA ASP A 102 10.14 -4.36 -17.57
C ASP A 102 10.45 -5.25 -16.34
N LEU A 103 9.65 -5.14 -15.28
CA LEU A 103 9.56 -6.08 -14.16
C LEU A 103 8.48 -7.12 -14.44
N SER A 104 8.75 -8.40 -14.13
CA SER A 104 7.66 -9.40 -14.13
C SER A 104 6.59 -9.01 -13.11
N SER A 105 5.32 -9.37 -13.37
CA SER A 105 4.18 -9.10 -12.47
C SER A 105 4.47 -9.46 -10.99
N ARG A 106 5.15 -10.59 -10.73
CA ARG A 106 5.61 -10.97 -9.38
C ARG A 106 6.59 -9.97 -8.78
N GLN A 107 7.60 -9.52 -9.52
CA GLN A 107 8.57 -8.55 -9.01
C GLN A 107 7.94 -7.17 -8.82
N ARG A 108 7.12 -6.71 -9.78
CA ARG A 108 6.35 -5.47 -9.70
C ARG A 108 5.45 -5.45 -8.46
N SER A 109 4.72 -6.54 -8.22
CA SER A 109 3.89 -6.72 -7.02
C SER A 109 4.70 -6.69 -5.71
N ILE A 110 5.95 -7.17 -5.71
CA ILE A 110 6.84 -7.10 -4.53
C ILE A 110 7.42 -5.69 -4.32
N VAL A 111 7.80 -4.96 -5.37
CA VAL A 111 8.30 -3.57 -5.19
C VAL A 111 7.14 -2.61 -4.90
N LEU A 112 5.96 -2.78 -5.49
CA LEU A 112 4.76 -2.03 -5.11
C LEU A 112 4.42 -2.21 -3.62
N ALA A 113 4.65 -3.41 -3.06
CA ALA A 113 4.53 -3.62 -1.62
C ALA A 113 5.59 -2.83 -0.81
N HIS A 114 6.83 -2.71 -1.30
CA HIS A 114 7.90 -1.90 -0.67
C HIS A 114 7.53 -0.40 -0.66
N GLU A 115 7.16 0.17 -1.81
CA GLU A 115 6.76 1.57 -1.92
C GLU A 115 5.52 1.90 -1.07
N MET A 116 4.60 0.94 -0.89
CA MET A 116 3.43 1.11 -0.02
C MET A 116 3.75 1.00 1.48
N VAL A 117 4.90 0.42 1.88
CA VAL A 117 5.43 0.64 3.25
C VAL A 117 5.90 2.10 3.39
N HIS A 118 6.61 2.65 2.41
CA HIS A 118 7.01 4.06 2.44
C HIS A 118 5.79 5.01 2.46
N LEU A 119 4.72 4.70 1.72
CA LEU A 119 3.47 5.47 1.80
C LEU A 119 2.91 5.46 3.24
N ARG A 120 2.84 4.29 3.89
CA ARG A 120 2.43 4.19 5.31
C ARG A 120 3.37 4.98 6.22
N GLN A 121 4.67 4.92 6.00
CA GLN A 121 5.68 5.64 6.78
C GLN A 121 5.51 7.16 6.67
N TYR A 122 5.26 7.69 5.47
CA TYR A 122 4.97 9.13 5.28
C TYR A 122 3.61 9.52 5.89
N VAL A 123 2.56 8.76 5.63
CA VAL A 123 1.19 9.04 6.15
C VAL A 123 1.13 9.03 7.67
N SER A 124 1.87 8.15 8.34
CA SER A 124 1.95 8.10 9.81
C SER A 124 2.88 9.15 10.44
N GLY A 125 3.66 9.87 9.64
CA GLY A 125 4.73 10.75 10.14
C GLY A 125 5.96 10.00 10.69
N ASP A 126 6.01 8.67 10.54
CA ASP A 126 7.19 7.87 10.84
C ASP A 126 8.38 8.31 9.98
N LEU A 127 8.16 8.62 8.70
CA LEU A 127 9.18 9.12 7.76
C LEU A 127 8.80 10.51 7.25
N ALA A 128 9.77 11.41 7.24
CA ALA A 128 9.64 12.71 6.59
C ALA A 128 10.95 13.10 5.91
N GLN A 129 10.87 13.89 4.83
CA GLN A 129 12.03 14.44 4.14
C GLN A 129 11.90 15.98 4.05
N PRO A 130 12.29 16.71 5.12
CA PRO A 130 12.19 18.18 5.13
C PRO A 130 13.10 18.88 4.10
N ASP A 131 14.19 18.25 3.67
CA ASP A 131 15.05 18.72 2.58
C ASP A 131 15.72 17.55 1.84
N PRO A 132 16.32 17.74 0.64
CA PRO A 132 16.91 16.65 -0.15
C PRO A 132 18.03 15.84 0.53
N ASN A 133 18.67 16.38 1.57
CA ASN A 133 19.80 15.76 2.28
C ASN A 133 19.41 15.24 3.68
N THR A 134 18.33 15.77 4.26
CA THR A 134 17.83 15.39 5.59
C THR A 134 16.57 14.54 5.50
N PHE A 135 16.62 13.35 6.09
CA PHE A 135 15.42 12.61 6.48
C PHE A 135 15.15 12.77 7.97
N CYS A 136 13.91 12.55 8.39
CA CYS A 136 13.54 12.33 9.78
C CYS A 136 12.85 10.97 9.85
N TRP A 137 13.26 10.14 10.81
CA TRP A 137 12.70 8.81 11.03
C TRP A 137 12.31 8.64 12.49
N LYS A 138 11.01 8.46 12.77
CA LYS A 138 10.44 8.29 14.11
C LYS A 138 10.91 9.38 15.09
N GLY A 139 10.94 10.63 14.59
CA GLY A 139 11.41 11.83 15.30
C GLY A 139 12.93 12.05 15.32
N LYS A 140 13.74 11.11 14.82
CA LYS A 140 15.22 11.19 14.78
C LYS A 140 15.70 11.79 13.45
N PRO A 141 16.40 12.93 13.44
CA PRO A 141 16.91 13.55 12.23
C PRO A 141 18.17 12.85 11.69
N TYR A 142 18.27 12.78 10.36
CA TYR A 142 19.34 12.18 9.58
C TYR A 142 19.86 13.16 8.52
N PRO A 143 20.61 14.21 8.91
CA PRO A 143 21.03 15.32 8.02
C PRO A 143 22.17 14.98 7.04
N GLN A 144 22.59 13.71 6.99
CA GLN A 144 23.65 13.22 6.12
C GLN A 144 23.27 11.86 5.51
N VAL A 145 22.03 11.71 5.04
CA VAL A 145 21.48 10.43 4.53
C VAL A 145 22.32 9.79 3.42
N GLN A 146 23.10 10.60 2.69
CA GLN A 146 23.99 10.17 1.61
C GLN A 146 25.24 9.42 2.12
N SER A 147 25.67 9.66 3.37
CA SER A 147 26.74 8.90 4.03
C SER A 147 26.29 7.54 4.58
N ILE A 148 24.97 7.32 4.69
CA ILE A 148 24.37 6.07 5.15
C ILE A 148 23.94 5.27 3.92
N ALA A 149 24.63 4.15 3.67
CA ALA A 149 24.29 3.24 2.59
C ALA A 149 22.83 2.77 2.69
N TYR A 150 22.15 2.65 1.54
CA TYR A 150 20.70 2.46 1.43
C TYR A 150 20.14 1.44 2.43
N HIS A 151 20.64 0.21 2.40
CA HIS A 151 20.19 -0.92 3.24
C HIS A 151 20.54 -0.81 4.74
N TYR A 152 21.25 0.25 5.17
CA TYR A 152 21.52 0.56 6.58
C TYR A 152 20.67 1.72 7.13
N ARG A 153 19.75 2.27 6.34
CA ARG A 153 18.77 3.26 6.79
C ARG A 153 17.60 2.54 7.47
N GLU A 154 17.20 3.02 8.64
CA GLU A 154 16.24 2.31 9.51
C GLU A 154 14.86 2.13 8.86
N TRP A 155 14.39 3.08 8.04
CA TRP A 155 13.12 2.98 7.29
C TRP A 155 13.15 1.97 6.14
N GLU A 156 14.29 1.88 5.44
CA GLU A 156 14.53 0.88 4.38
C GLU A 156 14.56 -0.52 4.97
N GLN A 157 15.19 -0.70 6.14
CA GLN A 157 15.23 -1.97 6.85
C GLN A 157 13.83 -2.44 7.27
N GLU A 158 12.96 -1.52 7.67
CA GLU A 158 11.54 -1.82 7.92
C GLU A 158 10.81 -2.17 6.61
N ALA A 159 11.01 -1.41 5.54
CA ALA A 159 10.39 -1.67 4.23
C ALA A 159 10.80 -3.03 3.64
N PHE A 160 12.07 -3.45 3.77
CA PHE A 160 12.51 -4.79 3.36
C PHE A 160 11.92 -5.93 4.20
N GLN A 161 11.54 -5.67 5.45
CA GLN A 161 10.87 -6.66 6.30
C GLN A 161 9.36 -6.72 6.00
N GLU A 162 8.68 -5.57 5.94
CA GLU A 162 7.24 -5.49 5.72
C GLU A 162 6.81 -5.88 4.29
N GLN A 163 7.59 -5.54 3.24
CA GLN A 163 7.18 -5.80 1.84
C GLN A 163 6.81 -7.27 1.57
N TYR A 164 7.50 -8.23 2.19
CA TYR A 164 7.24 -9.65 1.98
C TYR A 164 6.05 -10.15 2.79
N ILE A 165 5.78 -9.56 3.95
CA ILE A 165 4.57 -9.81 4.74
C ILE A 165 3.37 -9.28 3.95
N LEU A 166 3.44 -8.02 3.51
CA LEU A 166 2.42 -7.29 2.79
C LEU A 166 2.09 -7.95 1.43
N TYR A 167 3.10 -8.33 0.65
CA TYR A 167 2.96 -9.15 -0.56
C TYR A 167 2.28 -10.51 -0.28
N LYS A 168 2.73 -11.23 0.77
CA LYS A 168 2.16 -12.53 1.12
C LYS A 168 0.69 -12.41 1.54
N ARG A 169 0.30 -11.38 2.30
CA ARG A 169 -1.09 -11.11 2.68
C ARG A 169 -1.98 -10.90 1.46
N TYR A 170 -1.59 -10.03 0.53
CA TYR A 170 -2.32 -9.81 -0.73
C TYR A 170 -2.46 -11.11 -1.54
N ARG A 171 -1.37 -11.87 -1.69
CA ARG A 171 -1.40 -13.17 -2.38
C ARG A 171 -2.31 -14.18 -1.68
N GLN A 172 -2.44 -14.16 -0.36
CA GLN A 172 -3.36 -15.03 0.38
C GLN A 172 -4.83 -14.60 0.22
N SER A 173 -5.11 -13.30 0.10
CA SER A 173 -6.48 -12.77 -0.04
C SER A 173 -7.05 -12.90 -1.46
N TYR A 174 -6.20 -12.93 -2.51
CA TYR A 174 -6.63 -12.95 -3.91
C TYR A 174 -6.20 -14.17 -4.73
N SER A 175 -5.48 -15.13 -4.13
CA SER A 175 -5.44 -16.47 -4.71
C SER A 175 -6.76 -17.17 -4.35
N GLN A 176 -7.39 -17.82 -5.33
CA GLN A 176 -8.33 -18.91 -5.02
C GLN A 176 -7.60 -19.89 -4.08
N PRO A 177 -8.27 -20.51 -3.10
CA PRO A 177 -7.60 -21.39 -2.15
C PRO A 177 -6.84 -22.47 -2.91
N GLU A 178 -5.51 -22.44 -2.82
CA GLU A 178 -4.66 -23.47 -3.41
C GLU A 178 -5.15 -24.81 -2.85
N GLN A 179 -5.49 -25.76 -3.73
CA GLN A 179 -5.86 -27.08 -3.27
C GLN A 179 -4.71 -27.58 -2.38
N PRO A 180 -5.00 -28.01 -1.13
CA PRO A 180 -3.95 -28.35 -0.18
C PRO A 180 -3.07 -29.41 -0.83
N LEU A 181 -1.75 -29.18 -0.80
CA LEU A 181 -0.73 -30.01 -1.44
C LEU A 181 -1.04 -31.49 -1.19
N GLY A 182 -1.66 -32.12 -2.19
CA GLY A 182 -2.18 -33.47 -2.06
C GLY A 182 -0.99 -34.39 -1.84
N CYS A 183 -0.92 -34.99 -0.65
CA CYS A 183 0.06 -36.02 -0.37
C CYS A 183 0.02 -37.02 -1.53
N LEU A 184 1.18 -37.28 -2.14
CA LEU A 184 1.31 -38.30 -3.17
C LEU A 184 0.95 -39.63 -2.52
N SER A 185 -0.29 -40.07 -2.69
CA SER A 185 -0.73 -41.40 -2.32
C SER A 185 -0.14 -42.36 -3.34
N ASP A 186 0.76 -43.21 -2.87
CA ASP A 186 1.39 -44.24 -3.69
C ASP A 186 0.32 -45.07 -4.40
N LYS A 187 0.46 -45.22 -5.72
CA LYS A 187 -0.36 -46.17 -6.47
C LYS A 187 0.17 -47.59 -6.22
N PRO A 188 -0.72 -48.57 -5.98
CA PRO A 188 -0.39 -49.98 -6.22
C PRO A 188 -0.26 -50.26 -7.73
#